data_AF-A0A1C7MQY9-F1
#
_entry.id   AF-A0A1C7MQY9-F1
#
_cell.length_a   1.000
_cell.length_b   1.000
_cell.length_c   1.000
_cell.angle_alpha   90.00
_cell.angle_beta   90.00
_cell.angle_gamma   90.00
#
_symmetry.space_group_name_H-M   'P 1'
#
loop_
_entity.id
_entity.type
_entity.pdbx_description
1 polymer ?
#
loop_
_entity_poly.entity_id
_entity_poly.type
_entity_poly.pdbx_seq_one_letter_code
_entity_poly.pdbx_strand_id
1 'polypeptide(L)'
;MGAPLVAPRASRARPRPYPAGLVLAPSQLRPHCLARDRLRLWKPVSEPNQSAANGTLTEADLQRVLEVLAGAWTESTLETYGSGLLVFHVFCDQKQVPEAERAPASPDLIAVFLATMVGAYSGKSLHNYLHGIHAWHILHRRPWKMEEDELDALLKAAQTHAPATSKRKKRLPVTTEILATLHAQLNLTEPRDAAVWACTTTTFWAVARLGEFTVPNLSAFDAGVHVSRQCIKEARDRNGLEQTVFQLP
;
A
#
# COMPACT_ATOMS: atom_id res chain seq x y z
N MET A 1 16.39 14.05 -23.78
CA MET A 1 16.75 12.68 -23.33
C MET A 1 16.77 12.68 -21.81
N GLY A 2 15.71 12.18 -21.18
CA GLY A 2 15.66 12.03 -19.71
C GLY A 2 16.41 10.76 -19.29
N ALA A 3 17.04 10.80 -18.12
CA ALA A 3 17.62 9.60 -17.51
C ALA A 3 16.56 8.49 -17.43
N PRO A 4 16.93 7.21 -17.62
CA PRO A 4 15.99 6.12 -17.43
C PRO A 4 15.46 6.19 -16.00
N LEU A 5 14.14 6.22 -15.85
CA LEU A 5 13.51 6.02 -14.55
C LEU A 5 14.03 4.68 -14.03
N VAL A 6 14.44 4.65 -12.76
CA VAL A 6 14.82 3.40 -12.11
C VAL A 6 13.64 2.47 -12.27
N ALA A 7 13.78 1.47 -13.15
CA ALA A 7 12.73 0.49 -13.35
C ALA A 7 12.45 -0.13 -11.98
N PRO A 8 11.18 -0.21 -11.54
CA PRO A 8 10.88 -0.93 -10.32
C PRO A 8 11.53 -2.31 -10.45
N ARG A 9 12.37 -2.67 -9.46
CA ARG A 9 13.14 -3.91 -9.46
C ARG A 9 12.22 -5.02 -9.95
N ALA A 10 12.58 -5.67 -11.06
CA ALA A 10 11.77 -6.74 -11.65
C ALA A 10 11.61 -7.85 -10.61
N SER A 11 10.50 -7.80 -9.88
CA SER A 11 10.19 -8.75 -8.85
C SER A 11 9.89 -10.07 -9.54
N ARG A 12 10.71 -11.09 -9.30
CA ARG A 12 10.45 -12.47 -9.75
C ARG A 12 9.21 -13.09 -9.08
N ALA A 13 8.47 -12.31 -8.26
CA ALA A 13 7.30 -12.80 -7.57
C ALA A 13 6.19 -13.14 -8.57
N ARG A 14 5.75 -14.39 -8.54
CA ARG A 14 4.57 -14.83 -9.30
C ARG A 14 3.30 -14.38 -8.56
N PRO A 15 2.27 -13.89 -9.28
CA PRO A 15 1.00 -13.56 -8.67
C PRO A 15 0.38 -14.82 -8.05
N ARG A 16 -0.16 -14.66 -6.83
CA ARG A 16 -0.90 -15.73 -6.15
C ARG A 16 -2.31 -15.83 -6.74
N PRO A 17 -2.93 -17.02 -6.71
CA PRO A 17 -4.35 -17.17 -7.04
C PRO A 17 -5.22 -16.22 -6.20
N TYR A 18 -6.34 -15.79 -6.77
CA TYR A 18 -7.31 -14.97 -6.04
C TYR A 18 -7.91 -15.77 -4.86
N PRO A 19 -8.14 -15.13 -3.70
CA PRO A 19 -8.87 -15.76 -2.61
C PRO A 19 -10.27 -16.21 -3.03
N ALA A 20 -10.80 -17.24 -2.38
CA ALA A 20 -12.19 -17.65 -2.57
C ALA A 20 -13.14 -16.46 -2.32
N GLY A 21 -14.10 -16.24 -3.24
CA GLY A 21 -15.02 -15.09 -3.21
C GLY A 21 -14.49 -13.80 -3.83
N LEU A 22 -13.21 -13.74 -4.24
CA LEU A 22 -12.60 -12.60 -4.95
C LEU A 22 -12.12 -12.96 -6.35
N VAL A 23 -12.76 -13.95 -6.98
CA VAL A 23 -12.44 -14.38 -8.34
C VAL A 23 -13.08 -13.42 -9.34
N LEU A 24 -12.27 -12.83 -10.21
CA LEU A 24 -12.74 -11.94 -11.28
C LEU A 24 -13.31 -12.72 -12.46
N ALA A 25 -14.26 -12.11 -13.16
CA ALA A 25 -14.62 -12.56 -14.50
C ALA A 25 -13.40 -12.42 -15.44
N PRO A 26 -13.14 -13.40 -16.33
CA PRO A 26 -12.05 -13.29 -17.31
C PRO A 26 -12.20 -12.04 -18.18
N SER A 27 -11.13 -11.24 -18.28
CA SER A 27 -11.11 -10.00 -19.07
C SER A 27 -9.70 -9.73 -19.58
N GLN A 28 -9.57 -9.38 -20.87
CA GLN A 28 -8.29 -8.95 -21.45
C GLN A 28 -7.80 -7.62 -20.85
N LEU A 29 -8.73 -6.80 -20.33
CA LEU A 29 -8.44 -5.53 -19.69
C LEU A 29 -7.87 -5.69 -18.28
N ARG A 30 -8.00 -6.87 -17.67
CA ARG A 30 -7.62 -7.14 -16.27
C ARG A 30 -6.78 -8.42 -16.17
N PRO A 31 -5.57 -8.44 -16.77
CA PRO A 31 -4.70 -9.62 -16.72
C PRO A 31 -4.33 -9.97 -15.28
N HIS A 32 -4.10 -11.25 -15.02
CA HIS A 32 -3.68 -11.73 -13.71
C HIS A 32 -2.25 -11.25 -13.40
N CYS A 33 -2.11 -10.42 -12.37
CA CYS A 33 -0.85 -9.79 -11.98
C CYS A 33 -0.75 -9.57 -10.46
N LEU A 34 0.43 -9.12 -10.00
CA LEU A 34 0.65 -8.78 -8.58
C LEU A 34 -0.25 -7.62 -8.17
N ALA A 35 -0.64 -7.56 -6.88
CA ALA A 35 -1.49 -6.49 -6.38
C ALA A 35 -0.92 -5.09 -6.68
N ARG A 36 0.40 -4.91 -6.51
CA ARG A 36 1.12 -3.66 -6.80
C ARG A 36 1.00 -3.19 -8.26
N ASP A 37 0.80 -4.13 -9.19
CA ASP A 37 0.79 -3.85 -10.62
C ASP A 37 -0.61 -3.57 -11.19
N ARG A 38 -1.68 -3.89 -10.45
CA ARG A 38 -3.06 -3.81 -10.96
C ARG A 38 -3.43 -2.43 -11.44
N LEU A 39 -3.07 -1.39 -10.69
CA LEU A 39 -3.36 0.01 -11.06
C LEU A 39 -2.77 0.38 -12.43
N ARG A 40 -1.62 -0.19 -12.80
CA ARG A 40 -0.95 0.06 -14.08
C ARG A 40 -1.42 -0.87 -15.19
N LEU A 41 -1.52 -2.17 -14.89
CA LEU A 41 -1.78 -3.21 -15.89
C LEU A 41 -3.26 -3.39 -16.22
N TRP A 42 -4.17 -2.99 -15.32
CA TRP A 42 -5.60 -3.05 -15.60
C TRP A 42 -6.05 -1.78 -16.30
N LYS A 43 -6.67 -1.92 -17.47
CA LYS A 43 -7.01 -0.80 -18.35
C LYS A 43 -8.52 -0.57 -18.36
N PRO A 44 -9.01 0.68 -18.25
CA PRO A 44 -10.40 0.97 -18.56
C PRO A 44 -10.68 0.81 -20.06
N VAL A 45 -11.94 0.67 -20.45
CA VAL A 45 -12.32 0.62 -21.87
C VAL A 45 -11.91 1.93 -22.55
N SER A 46 -11.06 1.85 -23.57
CA SER A 46 -10.66 3.01 -24.39
C SER A 46 -11.89 3.56 -25.12
N GLU A 47 -12.18 4.86 -24.96
CA GLU A 47 -13.14 5.49 -25.86
C GLU A 47 -12.47 5.70 -27.23
N PRO A 48 -13.16 5.42 -28.35
CA PRO A 48 -12.60 5.58 -29.69
C PRO A 48 -12.03 6.98 -29.99
N ASN A 49 -12.51 8.01 -29.30
CA ASN A 49 -12.15 9.41 -29.56
C ASN A 49 -10.91 9.92 -28.80
N GLN A 50 -10.32 9.16 -27.87
CA GLN A 50 -9.09 9.60 -27.18
C GLN A 50 -7.80 9.28 -27.96
N SER A 51 -7.91 8.46 -29.02
CA SER A 51 -6.80 8.13 -29.92
C SER A 51 -6.53 9.19 -31.00
N ALA A 52 -7.30 10.29 -31.02
CA ALA A 52 -7.09 11.42 -31.92
C ALA A 52 -6.18 12.51 -31.29
N ALA A 53 -5.28 12.13 -30.39
CA ALA A 53 -4.15 13.00 -30.05
C ALA A 53 -3.25 13.07 -31.30
N ASN A 54 -3.35 14.19 -32.02
CA ASN A 54 -2.45 14.67 -33.08
C ASN A 54 -1.11 13.92 -33.05
N GLY A 55 -0.77 13.20 -34.14
CA GLY A 55 0.23 12.13 -34.25
C GLY A 55 1.71 12.45 -33.93
N THR A 56 1.96 13.20 -32.87
CA THR A 56 3.28 13.62 -32.37
C THR A 56 3.73 12.78 -31.17
N LEU A 57 2.81 12.17 -30.41
CA LEU A 57 3.12 11.37 -29.22
C LEU A 57 2.95 9.88 -29.49
N THR A 58 3.94 9.08 -29.08
CA THR A 58 3.90 7.62 -29.23
C THR A 58 3.24 6.95 -28.03
N GLU A 59 2.77 5.70 -28.21
CA GLU A 59 2.32 4.86 -27.09
C GLU A 59 3.39 4.72 -26.00
N ALA A 60 4.67 4.69 -26.39
CA ALA A 60 5.79 4.65 -25.46
C ALA A 60 5.89 5.91 -24.60
N ASP A 61 5.54 7.08 -25.13
CA ASP A 61 5.51 8.33 -24.36
C ASP A 61 4.39 8.33 -23.34
N LEU A 62 3.19 7.85 -23.73
CA LEU A 62 2.06 7.70 -22.81
C LEU A 62 2.36 6.69 -21.69
N GLN A 63 2.96 5.56 -22.04
CA GLN A 63 3.38 4.54 -21.09
C GLN A 63 4.42 5.08 -20.10
N ARG A 64 5.38 5.88 -20.57
CA ARG A 64 6.36 6.54 -19.71
C ARG A 64 5.70 7.51 -18.72
N VAL A 65 4.72 8.29 -19.16
CA VAL A 65 3.99 9.19 -18.25
C VAL A 65 3.25 8.41 -17.17
N LEU A 66 2.62 7.28 -17.54
CA LEU A 66 1.97 6.40 -16.57
C LEU A 66 2.97 5.87 -15.54
N GLU A 67 4.14 5.41 -15.99
CA GLU A 67 5.21 4.92 -15.09
C GLU A 67 5.71 5.99 -14.13
N VAL A 68 5.91 7.23 -14.59
CA VAL A 68 6.26 8.36 -13.72
C VAL A 68 5.16 8.61 -12.69
N LEU A 69 3.90 8.66 -13.13
CA LEU A 69 2.76 8.90 -12.24
C LEU A 69 2.59 7.78 -11.20
N ALA A 70 2.84 6.53 -11.59
CA ALA A 70 2.82 5.40 -10.66
C ALA A 70 3.86 5.54 -9.53
N GLY A 71 4.96 6.26 -9.79
CA GLY A 71 5.97 6.63 -8.79
C GLY A 71 5.47 7.56 -7.68
N ALA A 72 4.26 8.12 -7.80
CA ALA A 72 3.65 8.92 -6.73
C ALA A 72 3.24 8.08 -5.50
N TRP A 73 3.19 6.75 -5.63
CA TRP A 73 2.79 5.85 -4.55
C TRP A 73 3.90 4.87 -4.20
N THR A 74 4.06 4.59 -2.91
CA THR A 74 4.95 3.52 -2.46
C THR A 74 4.43 2.15 -2.93
N GLU A 75 5.31 1.18 -3.04
CA GLU A 75 4.96 -0.19 -3.41
C GLU A 75 3.88 -0.79 -2.48
N SER A 76 3.98 -0.54 -1.17
CA SER A 76 2.98 -0.98 -0.18
C SER A 76 1.61 -0.33 -0.37
N THR A 77 1.60 0.95 -0.80
CA THR A 77 0.38 1.67 -1.13
C THR A 77 -0.25 1.10 -2.41
N LEU A 78 0.56 0.82 -3.44
CA LEU A 78 0.08 0.19 -4.67
C LEU A 78 -0.50 -1.20 -4.42
N GLU A 79 0.09 -2.02 -3.55
CA GLU A 79 -0.49 -3.31 -3.15
C GLU A 79 -1.85 -3.16 -2.47
N THR A 80 -1.95 -2.19 -1.56
CA THR A 80 -3.20 -1.89 -0.83
C THR A 80 -4.27 -1.40 -1.78
N TYR A 81 -3.93 -0.45 -2.65
CA TYR A 81 -4.84 0.13 -3.64
C TYR A 81 -5.26 -0.89 -4.69
N GLY A 82 -4.33 -1.69 -5.21
CA GLY A 82 -4.63 -2.77 -6.14
C GLY A 82 -5.47 -3.89 -5.53
N SER A 83 -5.41 -4.07 -4.21
CA SER A 83 -6.34 -4.97 -3.49
C SER A 83 -7.74 -4.38 -3.42
N GLY A 84 -7.88 -3.07 -3.18
CA GLY A 84 -9.17 -2.39 -3.26
C GLY A 84 -9.77 -2.39 -4.67
N LEU A 85 -8.94 -2.16 -5.68
CA LEU A 85 -9.34 -2.20 -7.08
C LEU A 85 -9.85 -3.59 -7.49
N LEU A 86 -9.21 -4.67 -7.00
CA LEU A 86 -9.72 -6.03 -7.17
C LEU A 86 -11.14 -6.17 -6.61
N VAL A 87 -11.36 -5.74 -5.37
CA VAL A 87 -12.68 -5.83 -4.71
C VAL A 87 -13.74 -5.04 -5.46
N PHE A 88 -13.40 -3.85 -5.97
CA PHE A 88 -14.27 -3.05 -6.83
C PHE A 88 -14.67 -3.79 -8.11
N HIS A 89 -13.72 -4.36 -8.83
CA HIS A 89 -14.03 -5.08 -10.06
C HIS A 89 -14.81 -6.39 -9.82
N VAL A 90 -14.56 -7.10 -8.72
CA VAL A 90 -15.38 -8.25 -8.32
C VAL A 90 -16.82 -7.82 -8.05
N PHE A 91 -17.01 -6.71 -7.32
CA PHE A 91 -18.33 -6.13 -7.11
C PHE A 91 -19.01 -5.76 -8.44
N CYS A 92 -18.29 -5.10 -9.36
CA CYS A 92 -18.82 -4.76 -10.68
C CYS A 92 -19.18 -6.00 -11.50
N ASP A 93 -18.37 -7.05 -11.45
CA ASP A 93 -18.68 -8.33 -12.11
C ASP A 93 -19.95 -8.97 -11.52
N GLN A 94 -20.11 -8.96 -10.19
CA GLN A 94 -21.30 -9.48 -9.50
C GLN A 94 -22.58 -8.68 -9.79
N LYS A 95 -22.45 -7.35 -9.92
CA LYS A 95 -23.56 -6.45 -10.28
C LYS A 95 -23.78 -6.35 -11.79
N GLN A 96 -23.00 -7.08 -12.59
CA GLN A 96 -23.04 -7.05 -14.06
C GLN A 96 -22.84 -5.64 -14.64
N VAL A 97 -22.06 -4.79 -13.95
CA VAL A 97 -21.71 -3.44 -14.42
C VAL A 97 -20.79 -3.58 -15.64
N PRO A 98 -21.16 -3.07 -16.82
CA PRO A 98 -20.33 -3.13 -18.03
C PRO A 98 -18.96 -2.49 -17.83
N GLU A 99 -17.90 -3.03 -18.45
CA GLU A 99 -16.53 -2.51 -18.29
C GLU A 99 -16.41 -1.02 -18.68
N ALA A 100 -17.25 -0.55 -19.62
CA ALA A 100 -17.29 0.84 -20.05
C ALA A 100 -17.81 1.82 -18.97
N GLU A 101 -18.64 1.33 -18.04
CA GLU A 101 -19.23 2.14 -16.96
C GLU A 101 -18.36 2.16 -15.69
N ARG A 102 -17.26 1.39 -15.67
CA ARG A 102 -16.37 1.30 -14.50
C ARG A 102 -15.35 2.43 -14.44
N ALA A 103 -15.12 3.11 -15.58
CA ALA A 103 -14.25 4.29 -15.66
C ALA A 103 -14.66 5.18 -16.86
N PRO A 104 -15.15 6.41 -16.63
CA PRO A 104 -15.35 7.04 -15.32
C PRO A 104 -16.46 6.37 -14.51
N ALA A 105 -16.17 6.00 -13.26
CA ALA A 105 -17.19 5.51 -12.33
C ALA A 105 -18.14 6.64 -11.96
N SER A 106 -19.45 6.37 -11.91
CA SER A 106 -20.44 7.33 -11.44
C SER A 106 -20.43 7.45 -9.91
N PRO A 107 -20.89 8.59 -9.34
CA PRO A 107 -21.11 8.73 -7.90
C PRO A 107 -21.98 7.61 -7.33
N ASP A 108 -23.08 7.28 -8.00
CA ASP A 108 -23.99 6.20 -7.58
C ASP A 108 -23.29 4.84 -7.53
N LEU A 109 -22.45 4.52 -8.54
CA LEU A 109 -21.71 3.26 -8.56
C LEU A 109 -20.77 3.14 -7.36
N ILE A 110 -20.05 4.22 -7.04
CA ILE A 110 -19.17 4.28 -5.88
C ILE A 110 -19.95 4.21 -4.58
N ALA A 111 -21.07 4.93 -4.48
CA ALA A 111 -21.93 4.92 -3.29
C ALA A 111 -22.48 3.51 -3.01
N VAL A 112 -23.02 2.82 -4.03
CA VAL A 112 -23.52 1.45 -3.91
C VAL A 112 -22.39 0.48 -3.58
N PHE A 113 -21.21 0.66 -4.18
CA PHE A 113 -20.01 -0.14 -3.85
C PHE A 113 -19.65 0.01 -2.37
N LEU A 114 -19.52 1.24 -1.87
CA LEU A 114 -19.17 1.51 -0.47
C LEU A 114 -20.24 0.97 0.48
N ALA A 115 -21.52 1.20 0.16
CA ALA A 115 -22.66 0.71 0.94
C ALA A 115 -22.65 -0.83 1.06
N THR A 116 -22.31 -1.54 -0.02
CA THR A 116 -22.24 -3.02 -0.04
C THR A 116 -21.12 -3.55 0.86
N MET A 117 -20.06 -2.76 1.08
CA MET A 117 -18.90 -3.17 1.87
C MET A 117 -19.00 -2.78 3.35
N VAL A 118 -20.04 -2.02 3.71
CA VAL A 118 -20.34 -1.67 5.10
C VAL A 118 -20.51 -2.93 5.93
N GLY A 119 -19.91 -2.95 7.11
CA GLY A 119 -20.02 -4.07 8.03
C GLY A 119 -19.05 -5.24 7.75
N ALA A 120 -18.56 -5.38 6.50
CA ALA A 120 -17.58 -6.40 6.15
C ALA A 120 -16.13 -5.94 6.36
N TYR A 121 -15.87 -4.64 6.19
CA TYR A 121 -14.53 -4.06 6.26
C TYR A 121 -14.44 -2.92 7.28
N SER A 122 -13.23 -2.68 7.79
CA SER A 122 -12.97 -1.48 8.59
C SER A 122 -13.09 -0.23 7.72
N GLY A 123 -13.52 0.90 8.29
CA GLY A 123 -13.62 2.13 7.49
C GLY A 123 -12.28 2.63 6.95
N LYS A 124 -11.15 2.31 7.60
CA LYS A 124 -9.81 2.56 7.04
C LYS A 124 -9.58 1.76 5.76
N SER A 125 -10.04 0.51 5.71
CA SER A 125 -9.96 -0.33 4.52
C SER A 125 -10.80 0.25 3.38
N LEU A 126 -12.01 0.74 3.68
CA LEU A 126 -12.88 1.36 2.67
C LEU A 126 -12.28 2.64 2.08
N HIS A 127 -11.69 3.50 2.91
CA HIS A 127 -10.95 4.67 2.42
C HIS A 127 -9.83 4.25 1.47
N ASN A 128 -9.01 3.27 1.86
CA ASN A 128 -7.94 2.77 1.00
C ASN A 128 -8.46 2.19 -0.32
N TYR A 129 -9.63 1.56 -0.33
CA TYR A 129 -10.23 1.02 -1.54
C TYR A 129 -10.70 2.15 -2.46
N LEU A 130 -11.40 3.15 -1.91
CA LEU A 130 -11.80 4.34 -2.66
C LEU A 130 -10.60 5.07 -3.26
N HIS A 131 -9.55 5.30 -2.47
CA HIS A 131 -8.32 5.92 -2.96
C HIS A 131 -7.63 5.07 -4.04
N GLY A 132 -7.70 3.74 -3.96
CA GLY A 132 -7.19 2.87 -5.01
C GLY A 132 -7.96 2.99 -6.32
N ILE A 133 -9.29 3.10 -6.26
CA ILE A 133 -10.13 3.35 -7.43
C ILE A 133 -9.84 4.74 -8.01
N HIS A 134 -9.72 5.77 -7.18
CA HIS A 134 -9.39 7.12 -7.61
C HIS A 134 -7.99 7.19 -8.25
N ALA A 135 -6.98 6.58 -7.63
CA ALA A 135 -5.63 6.51 -8.18
C ALA A 135 -5.60 5.79 -9.54
N TRP A 136 -6.41 4.75 -9.72
CA TRP A 136 -6.58 4.09 -11.02
C TRP A 136 -7.20 5.04 -12.06
N HIS A 137 -8.20 5.83 -11.69
CA HIS A 137 -8.76 6.86 -12.59
C HIS A 137 -7.72 7.90 -12.99
N ILE A 138 -6.93 8.40 -12.02
CA ILE A 138 -5.83 9.36 -12.28
C ILE A 138 -4.81 8.76 -13.26
N LEU A 139 -4.34 7.53 -13.02
CA LEU A 139 -3.32 6.88 -13.84
C LEU A 139 -3.78 6.68 -15.29
N HIS A 140 -5.04 6.34 -15.49
CA HIS A 140 -5.62 6.12 -16.83
C HIS A 140 -6.35 7.35 -17.37
N ARG A 141 -6.16 8.52 -16.75
CA ARG A 141 -6.71 9.82 -17.17
C ARG A 141 -8.23 9.80 -17.36
N ARG A 142 -8.93 9.10 -16.48
CA ARG A 142 -10.39 9.04 -16.47
C ARG A 142 -10.96 10.10 -15.54
N PRO A 143 -12.04 10.80 -15.94
CA PRO A 143 -12.69 11.77 -15.08
C PRO A 143 -13.07 11.15 -13.73
N TRP A 144 -12.81 11.89 -12.65
CA TRP A 144 -13.26 11.57 -11.30
C TRP A 144 -14.14 12.72 -10.82
N LYS A 145 -15.45 12.59 -11.04
CA LYS A 145 -16.43 13.63 -10.71
C LYS A 145 -17.24 13.15 -9.51
N MET A 146 -16.73 13.39 -8.32
CA MET A 146 -17.35 12.98 -7.06
C MET A 146 -17.55 14.19 -6.17
N GLU A 147 -18.67 14.24 -5.46
CA GLU A 147 -18.88 15.21 -4.38
C GLU A 147 -18.16 14.69 -3.12
N GLU A 148 -17.11 15.39 -2.70
CA GLU A 148 -16.25 14.94 -1.59
C GLU A 148 -17.00 14.81 -0.27
N ASP A 149 -17.91 15.75 0.02
CA ASP A 149 -18.74 15.74 1.23
C ASP A 149 -19.66 14.53 1.31
N GLU A 150 -20.22 14.10 0.16
CA GLU A 150 -21.07 12.91 0.08
C GLU A 150 -20.26 11.63 0.33
N LEU A 151 -19.08 11.52 -0.30
CA LEU A 151 -18.17 10.39 -0.08
C LEU A 151 -17.73 10.31 1.39
N ASP A 152 -17.39 11.45 2.00
CA ASP A 152 -17.03 11.54 3.41
C ASP A 152 -18.18 11.11 4.32
N ALA A 153 -19.41 11.54 4.01
CA ALA A 153 -20.60 11.13 4.75
C ALA A 153 -20.83 9.60 4.66
N LEU A 154 -20.71 9.02 3.46
CA LEU A 154 -20.84 7.58 3.24
C LEU A 154 -19.76 6.79 3.98
N LEU A 155 -18.50 7.25 3.95
CA LEU A 155 -17.41 6.60 4.66
C LEU A 155 -17.55 6.71 6.18
N LYS A 156 -18.04 7.84 6.69
CA LYS A 156 -18.38 8.02 8.12
C LYS A 156 -19.53 7.10 8.53
N ALA A 157 -20.57 6.98 7.71
CA ALA A 157 -21.66 6.04 7.96
C ALA A 157 -21.12 4.59 8.00
N ALA A 158 -20.28 4.22 7.04
CA ALA A 158 -19.65 2.91 6.99
C ALA A 158 -18.80 2.60 8.24
N GLN A 159 -18.07 3.60 8.76
CA GLN A 159 -17.30 3.48 10.00
C GLN A 159 -18.17 3.26 11.24
N THR A 160 -19.31 3.95 11.31
CA THR A 160 -20.27 3.84 12.40
C THR A 160 -20.90 2.44 12.43
N HIS A 161 -21.21 1.89 11.26
CA HIS A 161 -21.81 0.56 11.11
C HIS A 161 -20.81 -0.60 11.03
N ALA A 162 -19.49 -0.33 11.09
CA ALA A 162 -18.49 -1.37 11.13
C ALA A 162 -18.62 -2.20 12.43
N PRO A 163 -18.62 -3.54 12.36
CA PRO A 163 -18.86 -4.38 13.53
C PRO A 163 -17.75 -4.16 14.55
N ALA A 164 -18.08 -4.30 15.84
CA ALA A 164 -17.08 -4.17 16.90
C ALA A 164 -15.89 -5.13 16.70
N THR A 165 -16.12 -6.28 16.07
CA THR A 165 -15.08 -7.26 15.70
C THR A 165 -14.06 -6.74 14.68
N SER A 166 -14.40 -5.72 13.89
CA SER A 166 -13.45 -5.10 12.95
C SER A 166 -12.46 -4.16 13.63
N LYS A 167 -12.68 -3.82 14.91
CA LYS A 167 -11.79 -2.93 15.70
C LYS A 167 -10.92 -3.79 16.62
N ARG A 168 -9.60 -3.70 16.44
CA ARG A 168 -8.67 -4.33 17.40
C ARG A 168 -8.74 -3.60 18.74
N LYS A 169 -8.77 -4.36 19.83
CA LYS A 169 -8.63 -3.80 21.19
C LYS A 169 -7.33 -3.00 21.28
N LYS A 170 -7.35 -1.89 22.03
CA LYS A 170 -6.13 -1.13 22.33
C LYS A 170 -5.12 -2.08 22.98
N ARG A 171 -3.90 -2.11 22.44
CA ARG A 171 -2.80 -2.90 23.01
C ARG A 171 -2.22 -2.13 24.19
N LEU A 172 -1.87 -2.84 25.26
CA LEU A 172 -1.10 -2.24 26.35
C LEU A 172 0.27 -1.81 25.84
N PRO A 173 0.87 -0.75 26.41
CA PRO A 173 2.24 -0.36 26.06
C PRO A 173 3.21 -1.49 26.40
N VAL A 174 4.30 -1.59 25.64
CA VAL A 174 5.45 -2.40 26.05
C VAL A 174 6.09 -1.68 27.24
N THR A 175 6.45 -2.41 28.28
CA THR A 175 7.05 -1.85 29.51
C THR A 175 8.42 -2.45 29.76
N THR A 176 9.20 -1.82 30.64
CA THR A 176 10.50 -2.32 31.07
C THR A 176 10.45 -3.69 31.72
N GLU A 177 9.34 -4.04 32.40
CA GLU A 177 9.14 -5.35 33.03
C GLU A 177 8.93 -6.44 31.97
N ILE A 178 8.23 -6.10 30.88
CA ILE A 178 8.09 -7.00 29.72
C ILE A 178 9.46 -7.22 29.07
N LEU A 179 10.28 -6.17 28.92
CA LEU A 179 11.64 -6.30 28.40
C LEU A 179 12.52 -7.18 29.30
N ALA A 180 12.46 -6.99 30.62
CA ALA A 180 13.20 -7.81 31.57
C ALA A 180 12.80 -9.29 31.50
N THR A 181 11.49 -9.55 31.36
CA THR A 181 10.96 -10.91 31.18
C THR A 181 11.45 -11.54 29.89
N LEU A 182 11.47 -10.78 28.79
CA LEU A 182 12.01 -11.25 27.50
C LEU A 182 13.51 -11.54 27.59
N HIS A 183 14.28 -10.63 28.19
CA HIS A 183 15.73 -10.78 28.35
C HIS A 183 16.10 -12.05 29.12
N ALA A 184 15.35 -12.38 30.17
CA ALA A 184 15.58 -13.60 30.96
C ALA A 184 15.41 -14.91 30.17
N GLN A 185 14.78 -14.87 29.00
CA GLN A 185 14.59 -16.03 28.11
C GLN A 185 15.58 -16.08 26.95
N LEU A 186 16.41 -15.05 26.76
CA LEU A 186 17.36 -14.94 25.65
C LEU A 186 18.76 -15.38 26.10
N ASN A 187 19.45 -16.16 25.27
CA ASN A 187 20.85 -16.47 25.48
C ASN A 187 21.74 -15.49 24.68
N LEU A 188 22.25 -14.43 25.31
CA LEU A 188 23.04 -13.42 24.62
C LEU A 188 24.42 -13.90 24.12
N THR A 189 24.83 -15.14 24.43
CA THR A 189 26.01 -15.74 23.79
C THR A 189 25.71 -16.26 22.38
N GLU A 190 24.43 -16.46 22.05
CA GLU A 190 23.98 -16.81 20.70
C GLU A 190 23.75 -15.54 19.85
N PRO A 191 24.40 -15.40 18.68
CA PRO A 191 24.27 -14.20 17.85
C PRO A 191 22.84 -13.82 17.47
N ARG A 192 21.96 -14.81 17.26
CA ARG A 192 20.54 -14.53 16.96
C ARG A 192 19.85 -13.82 18.11
N ASP A 193 19.96 -14.35 19.32
CA ASP A 193 19.30 -13.82 20.51
C ASP A 193 19.88 -12.46 20.90
N ALA A 194 21.20 -12.30 20.78
CA ALA A 194 21.86 -11.00 20.93
C ALA A 194 21.33 -9.95 19.95
N ALA A 195 21.13 -10.31 18.68
CA ALA A 195 20.56 -9.40 17.68
C ALA A 195 19.10 -9.04 17.96
N VAL A 196 18.28 -10.02 18.39
CA VAL A 196 16.88 -9.77 18.81
C VAL A 196 16.85 -8.82 19.99
N TRP A 197 17.70 -9.04 21.01
CA TRP A 197 17.76 -8.16 22.18
C TRP A 197 18.19 -6.75 21.82
N ALA A 198 19.26 -6.60 21.03
CA ALA A 198 19.74 -5.30 20.57
C ALA A 198 18.69 -4.54 19.75
N CYS A 199 17.99 -5.21 18.83
CA CYS A 199 16.91 -4.60 18.06
C CYS A 199 15.74 -4.16 18.96
N THR A 200 15.35 -5.01 19.91
CA THR A 200 14.23 -4.74 20.83
C THR A 200 14.53 -3.53 21.72
N THR A 201 15.70 -3.49 22.35
CA THR A 201 16.08 -2.38 23.24
C THR A 201 16.26 -1.09 22.47
N THR A 202 16.89 -1.14 21.29
CA THR A 202 17.07 0.03 20.42
C THR A 202 15.72 0.62 20.01
N THR A 203 14.81 -0.23 19.50
CA THR A 203 13.49 0.24 19.06
C THR A 203 12.64 0.77 20.20
N PHE A 204 12.72 0.15 21.38
CA PHE A 204 12.01 0.60 22.57
C PHE A 204 12.47 1.99 23.04
N TRP A 205 13.78 2.17 23.26
CA TRP A 205 14.32 3.42 23.83
C TRP A 205 14.38 4.56 22.82
N ALA A 206 14.57 4.27 21.52
CA ALA A 206 14.50 5.27 20.47
C ALA A 206 13.05 5.62 20.07
N VAL A 207 12.05 4.87 20.57
CA VAL A 207 10.64 4.97 20.14
C VAL A 207 10.53 4.83 18.61
N ALA A 208 11.36 3.96 18.04
CA ALA A 208 11.49 3.77 16.61
C ALA A 208 10.46 2.77 16.07
N ARG A 209 10.14 2.85 14.79
CA ARG A 209 9.34 1.80 14.14
C ARG A 209 10.21 0.57 13.96
N LEU A 210 9.62 -0.61 14.18
CA LEU A 210 10.34 -1.87 13.99
C LEU A 210 10.91 -2.00 12.56
N GLY A 211 10.21 -1.49 11.55
CA GLY A 211 10.66 -1.50 10.16
C GLY A 211 11.86 -0.60 9.86
N GLU A 212 12.24 0.31 10.75
CA GLU A 212 13.45 1.14 10.59
C GLU A 212 14.72 0.35 10.97
N PHE A 213 14.58 -0.70 11.78
CA PHE A 213 15.67 -1.54 12.29
C PHE A 213 15.58 -3.01 11.86
N THR A 214 14.60 -3.37 11.03
CA THR A 214 14.40 -4.74 10.55
C THR A 214 14.12 -4.77 9.06
N VAL A 215 14.36 -5.94 8.45
CA VAL A 215 14.08 -6.21 7.05
C VAL A 215 12.96 -7.24 6.92
N PRO A 216 12.15 -7.21 5.84
CA PRO A 216 11.01 -8.12 5.68
C PRO A 216 11.43 -9.59 5.53
N ASN A 217 12.66 -9.86 5.10
CA ASN A 217 13.24 -11.20 5.01
C ASN A 217 14.78 -11.13 4.95
N LEU A 218 15.43 -12.28 5.11
CA LEU A 218 16.89 -12.39 5.17
C LEU A 218 17.62 -11.89 3.91
N SER A 219 16.96 -11.93 2.75
CA SER A 219 17.53 -11.48 1.47
C SER A 219 17.25 -10.01 1.12
N ALA A 220 16.50 -9.30 1.96
CA ALA A 220 16.07 -7.93 1.67
C ALA A 220 17.05 -6.85 2.18
N PHE A 221 18.12 -7.23 2.88
CA PHE A 221 19.10 -6.27 3.36
C PHE A 221 19.82 -5.58 2.20
N ASP A 222 19.95 -4.27 2.33
CA ASP A 222 20.62 -3.37 1.40
C ASP A 222 21.42 -2.38 2.23
N ALA A 223 22.75 -2.41 2.11
CA ALA A 223 23.65 -1.59 2.91
C ALA A 223 23.53 -0.08 2.61
N GLY A 224 22.96 0.31 1.46
CA GLY A 224 22.72 1.71 1.12
C GLY A 224 21.45 2.30 1.73
N VAL A 225 20.56 1.45 2.25
CA VAL A 225 19.24 1.84 2.78
C VAL A 225 19.11 1.46 4.25
N HIS A 226 19.49 0.24 4.62
CA HIS A 226 19.21 -0.29 5.94
C HIS A 226 20.34 0.02 6.92
N VAL A 227 19.94 0.30 8.17
CA VAL A 227 20.86 0.56 9.28
C VAL A 227 21.83 -0.60 9.45
N SER A 228 23.13 -0.28 9.50
CA SER A 228 24.19 -1.21 9.84
C SER A 228 25.02 -0.66 11.00
N ARG A 229 26.01 -1.42 11.48
CA ARG A 229 26.95 -0.95 12.50
C ARG A 229 27.68 0.34 12.10
N GLN A 230 27.88 0.57 10.79
CA GLN A 230 28.53 1.79 10.28
C GLN A 230 27.65 3.04 10.40
N CYS A 231 26.35 2.86 10.61
CA CYS A 231 25.36 3.93 10.74
C CYS A 231 25.19 4.40 12.20
N ILE A 232 25.94 3.83 13.14
CA ILE A 232 25.88 4.13 14.57
C ILE A 232 27.00 5.11 14.94
N LYS A 233 26.65 6.20 15.63
CA LYS A 233 27.61 7.19 16.11
C LYS A 233 27.27 7.60 17.54
N GLU A 234 28.28 7.91 18.32
CA GLU A 234 28.11 8.54 19.62
C GLU A 234 28.07 10.06 19.45
N ALA A 235 27.17 10.72 20.16
CA ALA A 235 27.02 12.16 20.18
C ALA A 235 26.75 12.66 21.60
N ARG A 236 26.83 13.97 21.79
CA ARG A 236 26.35 14.62 23.01
C ARG A 236 25.23 15.57 22.67
N ASP A 237 24.18 15.57 23.49
CA ASP A 237 23.09 16.52 23.35
C ASP A 237 23.48 17.92 23.84
N ARG A 238 22.55 18.87 23.70
CA ARG A 238 22.73 20.25 24.17
C ARG A 238 22.98 20.39 25.68
N ASN A 239 22.69 19.36 26.47
CA ASN A 239 22.91 19.30 27.91
C ASN A 239 24.19 18.53 28.28
N GLY A 240 24.96 18.06 27.29
CA GLY A 240 26.19 17.29 27.49
C GLY A 240 25.97 15.81 27.79
N LEU A 241 24.74 15.30 27.66
CA LEU A 241 24.43 13.89 27.87
C LEU A 241 24.84 13.06 26.65
N GLU A 242 25.43 11.90 26.90
CA GLU A 242 25.84 10.96 25.84
C GLU A 242 24.61 10.31 25.20
N GLN A 243 24.64 10.23 23.87
CA GLN A 243 23.56 9.68 23.05
C GLN A 243 24.13 8.78 21.96
N THR A 244 23.42 7.71 21.66
CA THR A 244 23.66 6.87 20.48
C THR A 244 22.75 7.33 19.35
N VAL A 245 23.35 7.73 18.24
CA VAL A 245 22.66 8.21 17.04
C VAL A 245 22.70 7.14 15.97
N PHE A 246 21.52 6.86 15.40
CA PHE A 246 21.35 5.95 14.27
C PHE A 246 20.97 6.76 13.03
N GLN A 247 21.71 6.57 11.94
CA GLN A 247 21.29 7.08 10.64
C GLN A 247 20.26 6.11 10.03
N LEU A 248 18.99 6.49 10.07
CA LEU A 248 17.87 5.73 9.51
C LEU A 248 17.69 6.03 8.01
N PRO A 249 17.12 5.09 7.22
CA PRO A 249 16.68 5.35 5.84
C PRO A 249 15.67 6.49 5.70
#